data_AF-A0A8J7IQ71-F1
#
_entry.id   AF-A0A8J7IQ71-F1
#
_cell.length_a   1.000
_cell.length_b   1.000
_cell.length_c   1.000
_cell.angle_alpha   90.00
_cell.angle_beta   90.00
_cell.angle_gamma   90.00
#
_symmetry.space_group_name_H-M   'P 1'
#
loop_
_entity.id
_entity.type
_entity.pdbx_description
1 polymer ?
#
loop_
_entity_poly.entity_id
_entity_poly.type
_entity_poly.pdbx_seq_one_letter_code
_entity_poly.pdbx_strand_id
1 'polypeptide(L)' 'MNCQNCKFFQTNQSECRRYAPSPEGDKKAHWPTVSSDDWCGEFVKSEGERKAA' A
#
# COMPACT_ATOMS: atom_id res chain seq x y z
N MET A 1 5.04 -12.59 -2.05
CA MET A 1 4.72 -11.55 -1.04
C MET A 1 3.89 -10.51 -1.75
N ASN A 2 2.57 -10.49 -1.56
CA ASN A 2 1.66 -9.67 -2.36
C ASN A 2 1.13 -8.47 -1.55
N CYS A 3 0.67 -7.44 -2.26
CA CYS A 3 0.17 -6.22 -1.63
C CYS A 3 -1.03 -6.47 -0.69
N GLN A 4 -1.84 -7.50 -0.92
CA GLN A 4 -3.04 -7.82 -0.15
C GLN A 4 -2.85 -7.80 1.38
N ASN A 5 -1.71 -8.29 1.89
CA ASN A 5 -1.42 -8.39 3.32
C ASN A 5 -0.38 -7.36 3.80
N CYS A 6 -0.06 -6.37 2.96
CA CYS A 6 0.93 -5.36 3.23
C CYS A 6 0.32 -4.19 4.01
N LYS A 7 1.02 -3.69 5.04
CA LYS A 7 0.66 -2.53 5.85
C LYS A 7 0.43 -1.26 5.02
N PHE A 8 1.11 -1.16 3.88
CA PHE A 8 1.05 0.01 3.00
C PHE A 8 -0.04 -0.08 1.93
N PHE A 9 -0.65 -1.25 1.74
CA PHE A 9 -1.69 -1.43 0.73
C PHE A 9 -3.04 -1.00 1.29
N GLN A 10 -3.72 -0.10 0.57
CA GLN A 10 -5.07 0.33 0.90
C GLN A 10 -6.09 -0.45 0.08
N THR A 11 -6.71 -1.46 0.69
CA THR A 11 -7.66 -2.37 0.03
C THR A 11 -8.87 -1.66 -0.56
N ASN A 12 -9.34 -0.58 0.07
CA ASN A 12 -10.51 0.17 -0.40
C ASN A 12 -10.25 0.94 -1.71
N GLN A 13 -9.02 1.40 -1.92
CA GLN A 13 -8.65 2.20 -3.09
C GLN A 13 -7.71 1.46 -4.04
N SER A 14 -7.29 0.23 -3.68
CA SER A 14 -6.24 -0.52 -4.38
C SER A 14 -4.97 0.30 -4.60
N GLU A 15 -4.54 1.07 -3.60
CA GLU A 15 -3.39 1.97 -3.69
C GLU A 15 -2.20 1.45 -2.87
N CYS A 16 -0.97 1.60 -3.38
CA CYS A 16 0.23 1.37 -2.60
C CYS A 16 0.72 2.69 -1.96
N ARG A 17 0.68 2.77 -0.62
CA ARG A 17 1.17 3.94 0.13
C ARG A 17 2.61 3.84 0.60
N ARG A 18 3.39 2.98 -0.04
CA ARG A 18 4.80 2.78 0.33
C ARG A 18 5.67 3.98 -0.04
N TYR A 19 5.49 4.49 -1.27
CA TYR A 19 6.25 5.60 -1.81
C TYR A 19 5.35 6.83 -1.90
N ALA A 20 5.90 8.01 -1.61
CA ALA A 20 5.15 9.27 -1.64
C ALA A 20 4.31 9.40 -2.93
N PRO A 21 3.07 9.95 -2.82
CA PRO A 21 2.21 10.10 -3.97
C PRO A 21 2.85 11.08 -4.96
N SER A 22 2.75 10.77 -6.24
CA SER A 22 3.30 11.64 -7.27
C SER A 22 2.28 12.73 -7.63
N PRO A 23 2.71 13.99 -7.78
CA PRO A 23 1.83 15.03 -8.28
C PRO A 23 1.58 14.79 -9.77
N GLU A 24 0.34 14.41 -10.13
CA GLU A 24 -0.13 14.52 -11.52
C GLU A 24 -0.70 15.92 -11.73
N GLY A 25 -0.71 16.39 -12.99
CA GLY A 25 -0.85 17.79 -13.43
C GLY A 25 -1.98 18.62 -12.81
N ASP A 26 -2.95 18.01 -12.13
CA ASP A 26 -4.06 18.63 -11.41
C ASP A 26 -3.73 19.16 -10.00
N LYS A 27 -2.45 19.28 -9.64
CA LYS A 27 -1.98 19.69 -8.29
C LYS A 27 -2.48 18.78 -7.16
N LYS A 28 -2.98 17.60 -7.50
CA LYS A 28 -3.41 16.56 -6.57
C LYS A 28 -2.37 15.45 -6.59
N ALA A 29 -1.97 15.01 -5.40
CA ALA A 29 -1.03 13.92 -5.26
C ALA A 29 -1.83 12.61 -5.32
N HIS A 30 -1.48 11.75 -6.28
CA HIS A 30 -2.13 10.45 -6.47
C HIS A 30 -1.18 9.34 -6.06
N TRP A 31 -1.71 8.37 -5.32
CA TRP A 31 -0.97 7.15 -5.04
C TRP A 31 -1.11 6.20 -6.23
N PRO A 32 -0.07 5.41 -6.54
CA PRO A 32 -0.17 4.43 -7.61
C PRO A 32 -1.20 3.35 -7.23
N THR A 33 -2.14 3.13 -8.14
CA THR A 33 -3.08 2.02 -8.05
C THR A 33 -2.35 0.72 -8.41
N VAL A 34 -2.33 -0.24 -7.49
CA VAL A 34 -1.69 -1.55 -7.66
C VAL A 34 -2.69 -2.67 -7.38
N SER A 35 -2.49 -3.83 -8.00
CA SER A 35 -3.29 -5.01 -7.69
C SER A 35 -2.96 -5.56 -6.29
N SER A 36 -3.92 -6.19 -5.64
CA SER A 36 -3.68 -6.91 -4.39
C SER A 36 -2.67 -8.06 -4.55
N ASP A 37 -2.56 -8.62 -5.75
CA ASP A 37 -1.57 -9.65 -6.08
C ASP A 37 -0.20 -9.08 -6.49
N ASP A 38 -0.10 -7.76 -6.65
CA ASP A 38 1.12 -7.09 -7.11
C ASP A 38 2.21 -7.10 -6.02
N TRP A 39 3.46 -6.85 -6.43
CA TRP A 39 4.60 -6.81 -5.52
C TRP A 39 5.64 -5.78 -5.93
N CYS A 40 5.83 -4.78 -5.08
CA CYS A 40 6.80 -3.71 -5.26
C CYS A 40 8.21 -4.01 -4.70
N GLY A 41 8.53 -5.27 -4.40
CA GLY A 41 9.83 -5.69 -3.86
C GLY A 41 9.95 -5.64 -2.33
N GLU A 42 9.12 -4.83 -1.66
CA GLU A 42 9.18 -4.68 -0.21
C GLU A 42 7.82 -4.94 0.46
N PHE A 43 7.80 -5.86 1.41
CA PHE A 43 6.58 -6.30 2.12
C PHE A 43 6.72 -6.08 3.62
N VAL A 44 5.80 -5.31 4.20
CA VAL A 44 5.65 -5.21 5.65
C VAL A 44 4.27 -5.76 5.99
N LYS A 45 4.24 -6.85 6.74
CA LYS A 45 2.97 -7.45 7.16
C LYS A 45 2.16 -6.42 7.93
N SER A 46 0.90 -6.22 7.56
CA SER A 46 -0.01 -5.40 8.37
C SER A 46 -0.19 -6.14 9.70
N GLU A 47 0.35 -5.59 10.79
CA GLU A 47 0.18 -6.15 12.15
C GLU A 47 -1.28 -5.99 12.59
N GLY A 48 -2.13 -6.89 12.14
CA GLY A 48 -3.29 -7.29 12.93
C GLY A 48 -2.78 -8.16 14.08
N GLU A 49 -3.07 -7.72 15.31
CA GLU A 49 -2.78 -8.39 16.58
C GLU A 49 -1.35 -8.23 17.12
N ARG A 50 -1.10 -7.08 17.77
CA ARG A 50 -0.29 -7.09 18.99
C ARG A 50 -0.98 -8.03 19.98
N LYS A 51 -0.53 -9.29 20.07
CA LYS A 51 -0.74 -10.05 21.30
C LYS A 51 0.16 -9.42 22.35
N ALA A 52 -0.41 -8.53 23.16
CA ALA A 52 0.16 -8.20 24.44
C ALA A 52 0.19 -9.50 25.26
N ALA A 53 1.40 -9.95 25.59
CA ALA A 53 1.64 -11.08 26.50
C ALA A 53 1.45 -10.63 27.95
#